data_AF-A0A7W3ZF12-F1
#
_entry.id   AF-A0A7W3ZF12-F1
#
_cell.length_a   1.000
_cell.length_b   1.000
_cell.length_c   1.000
_cell.angle_alpha   90.00
_cell.angle_beta   90.00
_cell.angle_gamma   90.00
#
_symmetry.space_group_name_H-M   'P 1'
#
loop_
_entity.id
_entity.type
_entity.pdbx_description
1 polymer ?
#
loop_
_entity_poly.entity_id
_entity_poly.type
_entity_poly.pdbx_seq_one_letter_code
_entity_poly.pdbx_strand_id
1 'polypeptide(L)'
;MVAATFEEKTYETAYNADLIAGAGGNWRVFSPGQVLEKVTGFDVAADPGPEHLIWRVLRVPRPRGLSLMPSHWASSRSGVPKARELPSMPLSLILQFKRPEYLYGSRAAQRRLWHGPYYRFSRSTEQHSVLKRLESKLADDAIVRYASPAFHTLGELEEAQMKRKVIALSGHVAPSVFGRHRVWTYNAAGTYGRGNPAGRARPVEAFDDLFASLIGVSSGRG
;
A
#
# COMPACT_ATOMS: atom_id res chain seq x y z
N MET A 1 20.86 -3.65 -11.53
CA MET A 1 19.42 -3.92 -11.38
C MET A 1 19.30 -5.42 -11.17
N VAL A 2 18.63 -5.81 -10.09
CA VAL A 2 18.38 -7.19 -9.72
C VAL A 2 16.91 -7.28 -9.31
N ALA A 3 16.17 -8.22 -9.87
CA ALA A 3 14.81 -8.50 -9.42
C ALA A 3 14.88 -9.17 -8.04
N ALA A 4 13.86 -8.97 -7.20
CA ALA A 4 13.81 -9.67 -5.93
C ALA A 4 13.90 -11.19 -6.12
N THR A 5 14.57 -11.95 -5.25
CA THR A 5 14.74 -13.40 -5.39
C THR A 5 13.55 -14.22 -4.90
N PHE A 6 12.44 -13.55 -4.54
CA PHE A 6 11.15 -14.13 -4.19
C PHE A 6 10.07 -13.64 -5.15
N GLU A 7 8.97 -14.39 -5.27
CA GLU A 7 7.83 -13.99 -6.08
C GLU A 7 6.91 -13.01 -5.34
N GLU A 8 6.08 -12.29 -6.11
CA GLU A 8 5.08 -11.37 -5.54
C GLU A 8 4.14 -12.09 -4.57
N LYS A 9 3.73 -13.33 -4.91
CA LYS A 9 2.84 -14.14 -4.08
C LYS A 9 3.47 -14.57 -2.75
N THR A 10 4.78 -14.83 -2.74
CA THR A 10 5.54 -15.14 -1.51
C THR A 10 5.53 -13.93 -0.56
N TYR A 11 5.78 -12.73 -1.09
CA TYR A 11 5.71 -11.50 -0.32
C TYR A 11 4.29 -11.16 0.17
N GLU A 12 3.27 -11.32 -0.69
CA GLU A 12 1.87 -11.17 -0.30
C GLU A 12 1.52 -12.06 0.91
N THR A 13 1.92 -13.34 0.83
CA THR A 13 1.65 -14.32 1.89
C THR A 13 2.32 -13.91 3.21
N ALA A 14 3.57 -13.47 3.13
CA ALA A 14 4.33 -12.97 4.27
C ALA A 14 3.69 -11.73 4.91
N TYR A 15 3.30 -10.77 4.07
CA TYR A 15 2.67 -9.53 4.53
C TYR A 15 1.34 -9.83 5.22
N ASN A 16 0.52 -10.70 4.62
CA ASN A 16 -0.76 -11.10 5.18
C ASN A 16 -0.59 -11.83 6.52
N ALA A 17 0.43 -12.67 6.67
CA ALA A 17 0.71 -13.33 7.94
C ALA A 17 1.03 -12.32 9.06
N ASP A 18 1.79 -11.27 8.77
CA ASP A 18 2.05 -10.18 9.73
C ASP A 18 0.79 -9.35 10.02
N LEU A 19 -0.02 -9.12 8.99
CA LEU A 19 -1.28 -8.37 9.09
C LEU A 19 -2.31 -9.12 9.96
N ILE A 20 -2.37 -10.45 9.84
CA ILE A 20 -3.18 -11.34 10.70
C ILE A 20 -2.65 -11.32 12.13
N ALA A 21 -1.34 -11.49 12.31
CA ALA A 21 -0.72 -11.62 13.63
C ALA A 21 -0.92 -10.37 14.49
N GLY A 22 -0.90 -9.17 13.88
CA GLY A 22 -1.13 -7.91 14.57
C GLY A 22 -2.60 -7.66 14.96
N ALA A 23 -3.56 -8.47 14.49
CA ALA A 23 -4.99 -8.20 14.62
C ALA A 23 -5.64 -8.73 15.91
N GLY A 24 -4.88 -9.35 16.81
CA GLY A 24 -5.37 -9.73 18.15
C GLY A 24 -6.54 -10.73 18.14
N GLY A 25 -6.66 -11.58 17.11
CA GLY A 25 -7.67 -12.64 17.03
C GLY A 25 -9.01 -12.27 16.40
N ASN A 26 -9.29 -11.00 16.13
CA ASN A 26 -10.52 -10.54 15.46
C ASN A 26 -10.25 -10.13 14.00
N TRP A 27 -9.66 -11.05 13.24
CA TRP A 27 -9.13 -10.76 11.91
C TRP A 27 -10.15 -10.96 10.79
N ARG A 28 -10.15 -10.01 9.85
CA ARG A 28 -11.04 -9.98 8.69
C ARG A 28 -10.22 -9.66 7.44
N VAL A 29 -9.86 -10.68 6.66
CA VAL A 29 -9.25 -10.52 5.32
C VAL A 29 -10.10 -11.13 4.25
N PHE A 30 -10.12 -10.43 3.13
CA PHE A 30 -10.65 -10.88 1.87
C PHE A 30 -9.55 -10.80 0.81
N SER A 31 -9.22 -11.94 0.21
CA SER A 31 -8.33 -12.04 -0.94
C SER A 31 -9.13 -12.53 -2.14
N PRO A 32 -9.40 -11.69 -3.16
CA PRO A 32 -10.05 -12.16 -4.38
C PRO A 32 -9.17 -13.20 -5.08
N GLY A 33 -9.82 -14.21 -5.69
CA GLY A 33 -9.13 -15.07 -6.64
C GLY A 33 -8.73 -14.31 -7.91
N GLN A 34 -7.80 -14.85 -8.71
CA GLN A 34 -7.22 -14.18 -9.89
C GLN A 34 -8.25 -13.59 -10.87
N VAL A 35 -9.40 -14.25 -11.06
CA VAL A 35 -10.46 -13.75 -11.95
C VAL A 35 -11.10 -12.48 -11.38
N LEU A 36 -11.41 -12.48 -10.08
CA LEU A 36 -12.02 -11.35 -9.40
C LEU A 36 -11.01 -10.21 -9.20
N GLU A 37 -9.75 -10.52 -8.94
CA GLU A 37 -8.66 -9.55 -8.81
C GLU A 37 -8.51 -8.68 -10.08
N LYS A 38 -8.68 -9.27 -11.27
CA LYS A 38 -8.67 -8.51 -12.54
C LYS A 38 -9.77 -7.44 -12.60
N VAL A 39 -10.87 -7.66 -11.89
CA VAL A 39 -12.01 -6.74 -11.80
C VAL A 39 -11.84 -5.75 -10.65
N THR A 40 -11.51 -6.26 -9.45
CA THR A 40 -11.42 -5.46 -8.22
C THR A 40 -10.18 -4.59 -8.18
N GLY A 41 -9.09 -5.08 -8.78
CA GLY A 41 -7.80 -4.40 -8.94
C GLY A 41 -6.88 -4.47 -7.72
N PHE A 42 -7.23 -5.23 -6.68
CA PHE A 42 -6.47 -5.36 -5.43
C PHE A 42 -6.27 -6.84 -5.07
N ASP A 43 -5.20 -7.16 -4.32
CA ASP A 43 -4.89 -8.53 -3.88
C ASP A 43 -5.51 -8.85 -2.52
N VAL A 44 -5.64 -7.84 -1.64
CA VAL A 44 -6.20 -7.98 -0.29
C VAL A 44 -7.04 -6.79 0.09
N ALA A 45 -8.17 -7.04 0.76
CA ALA A 45 -8.86 -6.08 1.59
C ALA A 45 -8.98 -6.60 3.02
N ALA A 46 -8.87 -5.71 4.00
CA ALA A 46 -8.90 -6.05 5.41
C ALA A 46 -9.57 -4.98 6.27
N ASP A 47 -9.87 -5.33 7.53
CA ASP A 47 -10.24 -4.38 8.58
C ASP A 47 -9.36 -4.52 9.85
N PRO A 48 -8.10 -4.07 9.81
CA PRO A 48 -7.24 -4.07 10.98
C PRO A 48 -7.82 -3.22 12.11
N GLY A 49 -7.72 -3.70 13.36
CA GLY A 49 -8.14 -2.96 14.55
C GLY A 49 -7.38 -1.63 14.74
N PRO A 50 -7.86 -0.73 15.62
CA PRO A 50 -7.29 0.60 15.81
C PRO A 50 -5.81 0.60 16.23
N GLU A 51 -5.40 -0.37 17.05
CA GLU A 51 -4.02 -0.48 17.55
C GLU A 51 -3.06 -1.17 16.57
N HIS A 52 -3.54 -1.56 15.39
CA HIS A 52 -2.72 -2.29 14.43
C HIS A 52 -1.59 -1.39 13.89
N LEU A 53 -0.35 -1.90 13.92
CA LEU A 53 0.88 -1.22 13.44
C LEU A 53 0.72 -0.52 12.09
N ILE A 54 -0.08 -1.11 11.19
CA ILE A 54 -0.29 -0.61 9.83
C ILE A 54 -0.71 0.87 9.81
N TRP A 55 -1.56 1.32 10.73
CA TRP A 55 -2.02 2.71 10.76
C TRP A 55 -0.89 3.68 11.07
N ARG A 56 0.02 3.27 11.96
CA ARG A 56 1.26 4.01 12.25
C ARG A 56 2.23 4.01 11.06
N VAL A 57 2.39 2.89 10.37
CA VAL A 57 3.26 2.79 9.17
C VAL A 57 2.73 3.65 8.03
N LEU A 58 1.41 3.65 7.83
CA LEU A 58 0.74 4.44 6.80
C LEU A 58 0.58 5.92 7.17
N ARG A 59 0.81 6.29 8.45
CA ARG A 59 0.69 7.64 8.99
C ARG A 59 -0.71 8.24 8.77
N VAL A 60 -1.73 7.44 9.02
CA VAL A 60 -3.13 7.84 8.90
C VAL A 60 -3.94 7.30 10.08
N PRO A 61 -4.99 8.00 10.53
CA PRO A 61 -5.94 7.42 11.46
C PRO A 61 -6.64 6.21 10.81
N ARG A 62 -7.09 5.27 11.65
CA ARG A 62 -7.92 4.15 11.17
C ARG A 62 -9.24 4.69 10.60
N PRO A 63 -9.59 4.37 9.34
CA PRO A 63 -10.92 4.66 8.78
C PRO A 63 -12.04 3.95 9.51
N ARG A 64 -13.28 4.43 9.35
CA ARG A 64 -14.47 3.77 9.90
C ARG A 64 -14.70 2.37 9.32
N GLY A 65 -14.26 2.16 8.09
CA GLY A 65 -14.52 0.96 7.32
C GLY A 65 -15.89 1.00 6.65
N LEU A 66 -16.02 0.27 5.55
CA LEU A 66 -17.26 0.17 4.77
C LEU A 66 -17.40 -1.20 4.11
N SER A 67 -18.63 -1.62 3.79
CA SER A 67 -18.86 -2.84 2.99
C SER A 67 -18.72 -2.55 1.50
N LEU A 68 -17.89 -3.34 0.80
CA LEU A 68 -17.69 -3.16 -0.63
C LEU A 68 -18.97 -3.49 -1.41
N MET A 69 -19.38 -2.59 -2.30
CA MET A 69 -20.55 -2.75 -3.15
C MET A 69 -20.17 -2.69 -4.63
N PRO A 70 -20.91 -3.37 -5.53
CA PRO A 70 -20.64 -3.31 -6.98
C PRO A 70 -20.59 -1.88 -7.53
N SER A 71 -21.33 -0.95 -6.94
CA SER A 71 -21.33 0.47 -7.29
C SER A 71 -19.97 1.16 -7.15
N HIS A 72 -19.05 0.64 -6.34
CA HIS A 72 -17.67 1.16 -6.25
C HIS A 72 -16.87 0.94 -7.54
N TRP A 73 -17.30 -0.03 -8.37
CA TRP A 73 -16.74 -0.30 -9.70
C TRP A 73 -17.64 0.19 -10.83
N ALA A 74 -18.67 0.99 -10.54
CA ALA A 74 -19.51 1.58 -11.57
C ALA A 74 -18.64 2.29 -12.61
N SER A 75 -18.87 1.96 -13.88
CA SER A 75 -18.12 2.44 -15.05
C SER A 75 -16.66 1.97 -15.16
N SER A 76 -16.25 0.94 -14.42
CA SER A 76 -14.93 0.31 -14.58
C SER A 76 -14.87 -0.45 -15.91
N ARG A 77 -13.76 -0.30 -16.66
CA ARG A 77 -13.55 -1.03 -17.92
C ARG A 77 -13.25 -2.51 -17.68
N SER A 78 -12.73 -2.85 -16.50
CA SER A 78 -12.43 -4.22 -16.11
C SER A 78 -13.68 -5.02 -15.70
N GLY A 79 -14.86 -4.42 -15.76
CA GLY A 79 -16.12 -5.02 -15.33
C GLY A 79 -16.54 -4.60 -13.92
N VAL A 80 -17.65 -5.18 -13.47
CA VAL A 80 -18.26 -4.92 -12.17
C VAL A 80 -18.39 -6.26 -11.44
N PRO A 81 -17.85 -6.41 -10.22
CA PRO A 81 -17.96 -7.65 -9.46
C PRO A 81 -19.42 -7.85 -9.00
N LYS A 82 -19.86 -9.10 -8.88
CA LYS A 82 -21.20 -9.40 -8.36
C LYS A 82 -21.19 -9.20 -6.84
N ALA A 83 -22.31 -8.76 -6.27
CA ALA A 83 -22.42 -8.54 -4.83
C ALA A 83 -22.01 -9.77 -3.99
N ARG A 84 -22.38 -10.98 -4.45
CA ARG A 84 -22.02 -12.26 -3.80
C ARG A 84 -20.53 -12.62 -3.86
N GLU A 85 -19.77 -11.95 -4.72
CA GLU A 85 -18.32 -12.16 -4.87
C GLU A 85 -17.53 -11.21 -3.95
N LEU A 86 -18.20 -10.23 -3.34
CA LEU A 86 -17.61 -9.25 -2.43
C LEU A 86 -17.80 -9.68 -0.97
N PRO A 87 -16.88 -9.29 -0.07
CA PRO A 87 -17.04 -9.56 1.35
C PRO A 87 -18.20 -8.72 1.93
N SER A 88 -19.01 -9.34 2.80
CA SER A 88 -20.09 -8.64 3.52
C SER A 88 -19.60 -7.82 4.70
N MET A 89 -18.40 -8.13 5.21
CA MET A 89 -17.80 -7.43 6.35
C MET A 89 -17.31 -6.03 5.97
N PRO A 90 -17.30 -5.07 6.92
CA PRO A 90 -16.66 -3.78 6.69
C PRO A 90 -15.15 -3.96 6.50
N LEU A 91 -14.57 -3.08 5.69
CA LEU A 91 -13.16 -3.07 5.33
C LEU A 91 -12.63 -1.63 5.41
N SER A 92 -11.45 -1.46 6.01
CA SER A 92 -10.79 -0.16 6.19
C SER A 92 -9.44 -0.07 5.47
N LEU A 93 -8.92 -1.19 4.93
CA LEU A 93 -7.65 -1.25 4.24
C LEU A 93 -7.76 -2.10 2.96
N ILE A 94 -7.20 -1.62 1.85
CA ILE A 94 -7.11 -2.31 0.56
C ILE A 94 -5.68 -2.20 0.04
N LEU A 95 -5.09 -3.34 -0.33
CA LEU A 95 -3.69 -3.47 -0.73
C LEU A 95 -3.57 -4.14 -2.10
N GLN A 96 -2.71 -3.56 -2.94
CA GLN A 96 -2.13 -4.24 -4.10
C GLN A 96 -0.63 -4.41 -3.86
N PHE A 97 -0.16 -5.64 -3.80
CA PHE A 97 1.24 -5.97 -3.64
C PHE A 97 2.01 -5.81 -4.96
N LYS A 98 3.30 -5.49 -4.80
CA LYS A 98 4.25 -5.38 -5.90
C LYS A 98 5.60 -5.94 -5.51
N ARG A 99 6.15 -6.82 -6.35
CA ARG A 99 7.55 -7.26 -6.27
C ARG A 99 8.49 -6.11 -6.63
N PRO A 100 9.56 -5.85 -5.84
CA PRO A 100 10.47 -4.77 -6.15
C PRO A 100 11.58 -5.22 -7.11
N GLU A 101 12.11 -4.26 -7.83
CA GLU A 101 13.42 -4.33 -8.48
C GLU A 101 14.40 -3.49 -7.67
N TYR A 102 15.57 -4.04 -7.36
CA TYR A 102 16.67 -3.34 -6.68
C TYR A 102 17.66 -2.76 -7.69
N LEU A 103 17.91 -1.46 -7.60
CA LEU A 103 18.73 -0.69 -8.54
C LEU A 103 19.97 -0.17 -7.82
N TYR A 104 21.14 -0.55 -8.35
CA TYR A 104 22.46 -0.12 -7.89
C TYR A 104 23.41 0.10 -9.07
N GLY A 105 24.55 0.74 -8.81
CA GLY A 105 25.62 0.97 -9.78
C GLY A 105 25.21 1.87 -10.96
N SER A 106 25.85 1.67 -12.11
CA SER A 106 25.63 2.46 -13.34
C SER A 106 24.22 2.30 -13.94
N ARG A 107 23.53 1.19 -13.64
CA ARG A 107 22.15 0.93 -14.12
C ARG A 107 21.07 1.63 -13.30
N ALA A 108 21.46 2.32 -12.22
CA ALA A 108 20.56 3.01 -11.33
C ALA A 108 20.37 4.47 -11.79
N ALA A 109 19.56 4.69 -12.82
CA ALA A 109 19.36 6.01 -13.45
C ALA A 109 18.95 7.11 -12.44
N GLN A 110 18.18 6.77 -11.41
CA GLN A 110 17.77 7.68 -10.33
C GLN A 110 18.73 7.71 -9.13
N ARG A 111 19.96 7.15 -9.20
CA ARG A 111 20.90 7.09 -8.06
C ARG A 111 21.20 8.45 -7.44
N ARG A 112 21.32 9.49 -8.27
CA ARG A 112 21.55 10.87 -7.80
C ARG A 112 20.41 11.40 -6.93
N LEU A 113 19.19 10.90 -7.10
CA LEU A 113 18.01 11.31 -6.33
C LEU A 113 17.94 10.63 -4.96
N TRP A 114 18.47 9.42 -4.86
CA TRP A 114 18.40 8.58 -3.66
C TRP A 114 19.71 8.56 -2.86
N HIS A 115 20.75 9.19 -3.38
CA HIS A 115 22.11 9.18 -2.82
C HIS A 115 22.67 7.76 -2.60
N GLY A 116 22.18 6.78 -3.35
CA GLY A 116 22.50 5.38 -3.13
C GLY A 116 21.66 4.43 -3.98
N PRO A 117 21.74 3.12 -3.69
CA PRO A 117 20.81 2.13 -4.22
C PRO A 117 19.37 2.43 -3.81
N TYR A 118 18.42 1.94 -4.60
CA TYR A 118 16.98 2.14 -4.34
C TYR A 118 16.17 1.02 -4.97
N TYR A 119 14.91 0.94 -4.58
CA TYR A 119 13.91 0.02 -5.09
C TYR A 119 12.96 0.73 -6.06
N ARG A 120 12.37 -0.04 -6.96
CA ARG A 120 11.26 0.42 -7.78
C ARG A 120 10.28 -0.69 -8.07
N PHE A 121 9.06 -0.32 -8.45
CA PHE A 121 8.13 -1.25 -9.09
C PHE A 121 7.31 -0.52 -10.15
N SER A 122 6.79 -1.31 -11.09
CA SER A 122 5.90 -0.84 -12.15
C SER A 122 4.46 -1.21 -11.86
N ARG A 123 3.51 -0.45 -12.40
CA ARG A 123 2.09 -0.73 -12.32
C ARG A 123 1.46 -1.00 -13.68
N SER A 124 0.40 -1.80 -13.70
CA SER A 124 -0.51 -1.89 -14.87
C SER A 124 -1.29 -0.58 -15.03
N THR A 125 -1.64 -0.22 -16.27
CA THR A 125 -2.49 0.94 -16.55
C THR A 125 -3.95 0.68 -16.17
N GLU A 126 -4.45 -0.50 -16.50
CA GLU A 126 -5.84 -0.88 -16.23
C GLU A 126 -6.09 -1.04 -14.73
N GLN A 127 -5.25 -1.85 -14.05
CA GLN A 127 -5.36 -2.06 -12.60
C GLN A 127 -5.27 -0.73 -11.83
N HIS A 128 -4.40 0.17 -12.25
CA HIS A 128 -4.25 1.46 -11.60
C HIS A 128 -5.43 2.40 -11.79
N SER A 129 -6.08 2.36 -12.96
CA SER A 129 -7.32 3.11 -13.19
C SER A 129 -8.43 2.63 -12.25
N VAL A 130 -8.53 1.32 -12.04
CA VAL A 130 -9.48 0.72 -11.08
C VAL A 130 -9.14 1.17 -9.66
N LEU A 131 -7.90 0.98 -9.21
CA LEU A 131 -7.46 1.34 -7.86
C LEU A 131 -7.60 2.84 -7.54
N LYS A 132 -7.28 3.71 -8.50
CA LYS A 132 -7.43 5.17 -8.33
C LYS A 132 -8.89 5.59 -8.20
N ARG A 133 -9.78 4.95 -8.96
CA ARG A 133 -11.22 5.17 -8.81
C ARG A 133 -11.73 4.67 -7.47
N LEU A 134 -11.30 3.46 -7.09
CA LEU A 134 -11.67 2.86 -5.82
C LEU A 134 -11.25 3.78 -4.67
N GLU A 135 -9.98 4.20 -4.61
CA GLU A 135 -9.49 5.19 -3.65
C GLU A 135 -10.36 6.46 -3.61
N SER A 136 -10.70 7.03 -4.76
CA SER A 136 -11.56 8.22 -4.83
C SER A 136 -12.99 7.98 -4.35
N LYS A 137 -13.54 6.77 -4.52
CA LYS A 137 -14.91 6.42 -4.12
C LYS A 137 -15.02 6.09 -2.64
N LEU A 138 -13.99 5.47 -2.08
CA LEU A 138 -13.96 5.11 -0.66
C LEU A 138 -13.55 6.28 0.23
N ALA A 139 -12.88 7.30 -0.33
CA ALA A 139 -12.52 8.54 0.37
C ALA A 139 -11.92 8.27 1.77
N ASP A 140 -12.59 8.71 2.84
CA ASP A 140 -12.13 8.57 4.22
C ASP A 140 -12.62 7.29 4.91
N ASP A 141 -13.42 6.47 4.23
CA ASP A 141 -14.00 5.26 4.81
C ASP A 141 -13.07 4.04 4.65
N ALA A 142 -12.13 4.04 3.70
CA ALA A 142 -11.09 3.02 3.57
C ALA A 142 -9.82 3.51 2.87
N ILE A 143 -8.67 2.96 3.26
CA ILE A 143 -7.36 3.29 2.69
C ILE A 143 -6.99 2.32 1.57
N VAL A 144 -6.64 2.85 0.40
CA VAL A 144 -6.11 2.07 -0.74
C VAL A 144 -4.61 2.35 -0.93
N ARG A 145 -3.78 1.31 -0.95
CA ARG A 145 -2.32 1.43 -1.15
C ARG A 145 -1.76 0.35 -2.06
N TYR A 146 -0.73 0.70 -2.82
CA TYR A 146 0.25 -0.28 -3.24
C TYR A 146 1.19 -0.59 -2.07
N ALA A 147 1.64 -1.84 -1.94
CA ALA A 147 2.64 -2.25 -0.96
C ALA A 147 3.79 -3.01 -1.64
N SER A 148 5.04 -2.65 -1.34
CA SER A 148 6.22 -3.29 -1.93
C SER A 148 7.37 -3.28 -0.91
N PRO A 149 8.12 -4.38 -0.73
CA PRO A 149 9.13 -4.47 0.31
C PRO A 149 10.36 -3.63 0.01
N ALA A 150 10.95 -3.01 1.03
CA ALA A 150 12.25 -2.34 0.98
C ALA A 150 13.41 -3.33 1.23
N PHE A 151 13.29 -4.51 0.65
CA PHE A 151 14.25 -5.61 0.64
C PHE A 151 13.96 -6.49 -0.59
N HIS A 152 14.88 -7.36 -0.98
CA HIS A 152 14.77 -8.05 -2.28
C HIS A 152 15.34 -9.47 -2.30
N THR A 153 15.93 -9.97 -1.22
CA THR A 153 16.39 -11.36 -1.15
C THR A 153 15.40 -12.21 -0.36
N LEU A 154 15.38 -13.51 -0.63
CA LEU A 154 14.55 -14.47 0.11
C LEU A 154 14.97 -14.53 1.58
N GLY A 155 16.28 -14.47 1.87
CA GLY A 155 16.78 -14.42 3.25
C GLY A 155 16.29 -13.18 4.02
N GLU A 156 16.27 -12.00 3.38
CA GLU A 156 15.69 -10.79 4.00
C GLU A 156 14.17 -10.96 4.27
N LEU A 157 13.44 -11.62 3.36
CA LEU A 157 12.01 -11.90 3.53
C LEU A 157 11.77 -12.85 4.71
N GLU A 158 12.51 -13.95 4.78
CA GLU A 158 12.43 -14.93 5.88
C GLU A 158 12.78 -14.27 7.21
N GLU A 159 13.84 -13.47 7.26
CA GLU A 159 14.22 -12.70 8.45
C GLU A 159 13.11 -11.74 8.88
N ALA A 160 12.52 -11.01 7.93
CA ALA A 160 11.41 -10.09 8.20
C ALA A 160 10.18 -10.83 8.72
N GLN A 161 9.85 -12.01 8.17
CA GLN A 161 8.75 -12.85 8.63
C GLN A 161 8.97 -13.36 10.05
N MET A 162 10.16 -13.92 10.34
CA MET A 162 10.51 -14.41 11.68
C MET A 162 10.43 -13.31 12.74
N LYS A 163 10.80 -12.08 12.36
CA LYS A 163 10.78 -10.91 13.25
C LYS A 163 9.45 -10.15 13.28
N ARG A 164 8.44 -10.56 12.52
CA ARG A 164 7.15 -9.84 12.35
C ARG A 164 7.32 -8.40 11.89
N LYS A 165 8.21 -8.18 10.91
CA LYS A 165 8.59 -6.87 10.40
C LYS A 165 8.30 -6.67 8.92
N VAL A 166 7.59 -7.58 8.25
CA VAL A 166 7.29 -7.47 6.81
C VAL A 166 6.56 -6.15 6.52
N ILE A 167 5.52 -5.82 7.30
CA ILE A 167 4.78 -4.57 7.16
C ILE A 167 5.69 -3.35 7.42
N ALA A 168 6.47 -3.39 8.50
CA ALA A 168 7.35 -2.29 8.91
C ALA A 168 8.50 -2.05 7.92
N LEU A 169 8.91 -3.08 7.18
CA LEU A 169 9.97 -3.06 6.17
C LEU A 169 9.41 -2.92 4.75
N SER A 170 8.14 -2.53 4.61
CA SER A 170 7.51 -2.30 3.31
C SER A 170 7.27 -0.82 3.03
N GLY A 171 7.39 -0.45 1.77
CA GLY A 171 6.96 0.83 1.21
C GLY A 171 5.49 0.80 0.81
N HIS A 172 4.78 1.92 1.02
CA HIS A 172 3.36 2.08 0.70
C HIS A 172 3.12 3.36 -0.08
N VAL A 173 2.29 3.28 -1.13
CA VAL A 173 1.92 4.48 -1.91
C VAL A 173 0.46 4.44 -2.33
N ALA A 174 -0.22 5.57 -2.13
CA ALA A 174 -1.60 5.75 -2.55
C ALA A 174 -1.71 5.86 -4.09
N PRO A 175 -2.74 5.30 -4.75
CA PRO A 175 -2.91 5.44 -6.20
C PRO A 175 -2.91 6.90 -6.67
N SER A 176 -3.55 7.81 -5.94
CA SER A 176 -3.56 9.26 -6.20
C SER A 176 -2.16 9.88 -6.20
N VAL A 177 -1.31 9.45 -5.25
CA VAL A 177 0.08 9.89 -5.12
C VAL A 177 0.98 9.29 -6.20
N PHE A 178 0.76 8.02 -6.56
CA PHE A 178 1.41 7.40 -7.73
C PHE A 178 1.08 8.21 -8.99
N GLY A 179 -0.17 8.65 -9.11
CA GLY A 179 -0.63 9.55 -10.16
C GLY A 179 -0.44 8.96 -11.56
N ARG A 180 -0.05 9.79 -12.52
CA ARG A 180 0.12 9.35 -13.92
C ARG A 180 1.40 8.55 -14.17
N HIS A 181 2.31 8.46 -13.21
CA HIS A 181 3.59 7.78 -13.37
C HIS A 181 3.37 6.28 -13.57
N ARG A 182 4.27 5.60 -14.30
CA ARG A 182 4.23 4.14 -14.49
C ARG A 182 5.09 3.38 -13.48
N VAL A 183 6.08 4.06 -12.93
CA VAL A 183 7.10 3.50 -12.04
C VAL A 183 7.12 4.31 -10.76
N TRP A 184 7.13 3.62 -9.62
CA TRP A 184 7.38 4.19 -8.31
C TRP A 184 8.79 3.82 -7.86
N THR A 185 9.50 4.76 -7.23
CA THR A 185 10.87 4.57 -6.73
C THR A 185 10.95 4.99 -5.27
N TYR A 186 11.75 4.31 -4.47
CA TYR A 186 11.91 4.53 -3.02
C TYR A 186 13.19 3.86 -2.53
N ASN A 187 13.79 4.32 -1.44
CA ASN A 187 15.03 3.73 -0.87
C ASN A 187 14.88 3.23 0.57
N ALA A 188 13.69 3.32 1.15
CA ALA A 188 13.38 2.88 2.51
C ALA A 188 11.90 2.48 2.63
N ALA A 189 11.58 1.78 3.71
CA ALA A 189 10.20 1.44 4.08
C ALA A 189 9.37 2.67 4.49
N GLY A 190 8.05 2.49 4.62
CA GLY A 190 7.09 3.54 4.95
C GLY A 190 6.48 4.19 3.71
N THR A 191 6.11 5.46 3.79
CA THR A 191 5.38 6.15 2.70
C THR A 191 6.28 7.02 1.81
N TYR A 192 7.59 7.00 2.05
CA TYR A 192 8.56 7.80 1.31
C TYR A 192 8.84 7.21 -0.07
N GLY A 193 8.72 8.04 -1.10
CA GLY A 193 8.94 7.62 -2.47
C GLY A 193 8.60 8.71 -3.47
N ARG A 194 8.76 8.39 -4.76
CA ARG A 194 8.34 9.26 -5.86
C ARG A 194 7.98 8.49 -7.13
N GLY A 195 7.04 9.06 -7.88
CA GLY A 195 6.76 8.64 -9.24
C GLY A 195 7.89 9.03 -10.18
N ASN A 196 8.35 8.12 -11.02
CA ASN A 196 9.42 8.36 -11.99
C ASN A 196 8.83 8.79 -13.36
N PRO A 197 9.47 9.71 -14.11
CA PRO A 197 10.73 10.42 -13.82
C PRO A 197 10.61 11.74 -13.07
N ALA A 198 9.41 12.32 -12.95
CA ALA A 198 9.25 13.71 -12.52
C ALA A 198 8.30 13.90 -11.33
N GLY A 199 7.91 12.85 -10.62
CA GLY A 199 7.10 12.95 -9.41
C GLY A 199 7.89 13.64 -8.30
N ARG A 200 7.23 14.49 -7.51
CA ARG A 200 7.82 15.11 -6.33
C ARG A 200 8.05 14.02 -5.26
N ALA A 201 9.21 14.04 -4.61
CA ALA A 201 9.40 13.27 -3.39
C ALA A 201 8.48 13.85 -2.32
N ARG A 202 7.73 13.00 -1.63
CA ARG A 202 6.97 13.40 -0.44
C ARG A 202 7.94 13.46 0.73
N PRO A 203 8.07 14.56 1.50
CA PRO A 203 8.92 14.53 2.68
C PRO A 203 8.43 13.48 3.68
N VAL A 204 9.36 12.97 4.49
CA VAL A 204 9.04 12.24 5.71
C VAL A 204 8.35 13.25 6.62
N GLU A 205 7.02 13.30 6.65
CA GLU A 205 6.32 14.06 7.69
C GLU A 205 6.69 13.43 9.03
N ALA A 206 7.57 14.07 9.79
CA ALA A 206 7.91 13.60 11.12
C ALA A 206 6.61 13.57 11.93
N PHE A 207 6.45 12.56 12.77
CA PHE A 207 5.24 12.39 13.57
C PHE A 207 4.93 13.63 14.44
N ASP A 208 5.96 14.44 14.73
CA ASP A 208 5.90 15.68 15.51
C ASP A 208 5.17 16.82 14.78
N ASP A 209 5.18 16.86 13.44
CA ASP A 209 4.51 17.92 12.67
C ASP A 209 2.98 17.78 12.71
N LEU A 210 2.48 16.55 12.92
CA LEU A 210 1.04 16.27 12.98
C LEU A 210 0.42 16.82 14.28
N PHE A 211 1.14 16.76 15.40
CA PHE A 211 0.68 17.27 16.69
C PHE A 211 0.63 18.81 16.73
N ALA A 212 1.55 19.50 16.07
CA ALA A 212 1.54 20.97 16.00
C ALA A 212 0.25 21.51 15.35
N SER A 213 -0.28 20.81 14.35
CA SER A 213 -1.55 21.20 13.68
C SER A 213 -2.80 20.93 14.53
N LEU A 214 -2.78 19.92 15.41
CA LEU A 214 -3.89 19.60 16.31
C LEU A 214 -3.92 20.52 17.53
N ILE A 215 -2.77 21.01 17.99
CA ILE A 215 -2.67 21.95 19.11
C ILE A 215 -2.93 23.39 18.66
N GLY A 216 -2.67 23.74 17.39
CA GLY A 216 -2.87 25.08 16.83
C GLY A 216 -4.32 25.50 16.52
N VAL A 217 -5.32 24.63 16.72
CA VAL A 217 -6.75 24.92 16.40
C VAL A 217 -7.59 25.19 17.66
N SER A 218 -7.06 25.06 18.88
CA SER A 218 -7.85 25.27 20.12
C SER A 218 -7.70 26.64 20.79
N SER A 219 -6.81 27.52 20.34
CA SER A 219 -6.59 28.84 20.96
C SER A 219 -7.24 29.98 20.16
N GLY A 220 -8.57 30.00 20.10
CA GLY A 220 -9.29 31.02 19.33
C GLY A 220 -10.77 31.18 19.63
N ARG A 221 -11.19 31.14 20.91
CA ARG A 221 -12.39 31.85 21.41
C ARG A 221 -12.20 32.18 22.89
N GLY A 222 -12.02 33.46 23.16
CA GLY A 222 -12.02 34.12 24.47
C GLY A 222 -12.10 35.61 24.20
#